data_AF-A0A839Z8E9-F1
#
_entry.id   AF-A0A839Z8E9-F1
#
_cell.length_a   1.000
_cell.length_b   1.000
_cell.length_c   1.000
_cell.angle_alpha   90.00
_cell.angle_beta   90.00
_cell.angle_gamma   90.00
#
_symmetry.space_group_name_H-M   'P 1'
#
loop_
_entity.id
_entity.type
_entity.pdbx_description
1 polymer ?
#
loop_
_entity_poly.entity_id
_entity_poly.type
_entity_poly.pdbx_seq_one_letter_code
_entity_poly.pdbx_strand_id
1 'polypeptide(L)'
;MHFHIERRLRFHTQPDYGGLYSWAINEVDADGKVIGTDQIPWNWGLHFSASLCVFRDEIEIKQKWQEDEGYSATAEVAQRRILRIQLRPGHPYDEGNFHRHTSFSMFGTERPIKKFQLDIEQLSNEAEPERCVAWGSVSYTTEVDFREDTVEDCIVFSLFVKKETFARYEFSIASRAVDEMVFSVRWVDGFYSDWSPSISTRSVKVLTRGEEHAIQLPLGLDFDLPRLGAVGEANLYLSRRLELVKRVGEADDESGDDGGTAVAALAPSVESAPDPVALQAIASLRKAAWLIVALLALIFLALLSKR
;
A
#
# COMPACT_ATOMS: atom_id res chain seq x y z
N MET A 1 -12.60 15.78 -22.03
CA MET A 1 -11.23 15.44 -21.60
C MET A 1 -10.50 14.82 -22.77
N HIS A 2 -9.25 15.20 -23.01
CA HIS A 2 -8.43 14.64 -24.07
C HIS A 2 -7.27 13.85 -23.45
N PHE A 3 -7.35 12.52 -23.49
CA PHE A 3 -6.33 11.63 -22.93
C PHE A 3 -5.11 11.54 -23.85
N HIS A 4 -3.92 11.56 -23.26
CA HIS A 4 -2.65 11.52 -23.97
C HIS A 4 -2.15 10.07 -24.12
N ILE A 5 -2.68 9.35 -25.10
CA ILE A 5 -2.29 7.96 -25.41
C ILE A 5 -1.61 7.90 -26.77
N GLU A 6 -0.48 7.22 -26.85
CA GLU A 6 0.38 7.16 -28.03
C GLU A 6 0.21 5.84 -28.80
N ARG A 7 -0.21 4.77 -28.13
CA ARG A 7 -0.27 3.42 -28.68
C ARG A 7 -1.62 2.78 -28.40
N ARG A 8 -2.05 1.91 -29.31
CA ARG A 8 -3.26 1.12 -29.14
C ARG A 8 -2.95 -0.16 -28.37
N LEU A 9 -3.97 -0.74 -27.75
CA LEU A 9 -3.85 -1.99 -27.01
C LEU A 9 -4.46 -3.13 -27.81
N ARG A 10 -3.82 -4.30 -27.76
CA ARG A 10 -4.29 -5.52 -28.42
C ARG A 10 -4.28 -6.68 -27.42
N PHE A 11 -5.40 -7.38 -27.32
CA PHE A 11 -5.47 -8.65 -26.60
C PHE A 11 -4.79 -9.75 -27.43
N HIS A 12 -3.89 -10.52 -26.80
CA HIS A 12 -3.09 -11.55 -27.45
C HIS A 12 -3.38 -12.92 -26.83
N THR A 13 -3.92 -13.85 -27.62
CA THR A 13 -4.34 -15.20 -27.17
C THR A 13 -3.27 -16.29 -27.32
N GLN A 14 -2.12 -15.96 -27.92
CA GLN A 14 -1.04 -16.91 -28.17
C GLN A 14 0.30 -16.32 -27.70
N PRO A 15 0.44 -16.00 -26.40
CA PRO A 15 1.65 -15.35 -25.90
C PRO A 15 2.88 -16.26 -26.05
N ASP A 16 4.07 -15.66 -26.05
CA ASP A 16 5.36 -16.34 -26.21
C ASP A 16 5.54 -17.49 -25.20
N TYR A 17 4.98 -17.33 -24.00
CA TYR A 17 4.97 -18.32 -22.92
C TYR A 17 3.59 -18.95 -22.71
N GLY A 18 2.95 -19.38 -23.80
CA GLY A 18 1.60 -19.98 -23.82
C GLY A 18 1.37 -21.15 -22.86
N GLY A 19 2.44 -21.84 -22.43
CA GLY A 19 2.36 -22.91 -21.42
C GLY A 19 2.17 -22.42 -19.98
N LEU A 20 2.45 -21.15 -19.71
CA LEU A 20 2.31 -20.52 -18.39
C LEU A 20 1.15 -19.53 -18.33
N TYR A 21 0.87 -18.85 -19.44
CA TYR A 21 -0.19 -17.84 -19.54
C TYR A 21 -1.00 -18.08 -20.81
N SER A 22 -2.33 -18.08 -20.70
CA SER A 22 -3.22 -18.29 -21.84
C SER A 22 -3.46 -17.02 -22.67
N TRP A 23 -3.06 -15.85 -22.17
CA TRP A 23 -3.23 -14.57 -22.83
C TRP A 23 -2.22 -13.53 -22.32
N ALA A 24 -2.07 -12.44 -23.08
CA ALA A 24 -1.32 -11.25 -22.72
C ALA A 24 -1.93 -10.00 -23.37
N ILE A 25 -1.43 -8.82 -23.01
CA ILE A 25 -1.71 -7.55 -23.69
C ILE A 25 -0.45 -7.11 -24.43
N ASN A 26 -0.61 -6.62 -25.66
CA ASN A 26 0.45 -5.91 -26.39
C ASN A 26 0.06 -4.45 -26.60
N GLU A 27 1.07 -3.58 -26.63
CA GLU A 27 0.95 -2.26 -27.23
C GLU A 27 1.27 -2.36 -28.73
N VAL A 28 0.51 -1.66 -29.56
CA VAL A 28 0.73 -1.61 -31.01
C VAL A 28 0.80 -0.16 -31.48
N ASP A 29 1.66 0.10 -32.46
CA ASP A 29 1.79 1.41 -33.09
C ASP A 29 0.65 1.73 -34.06
N ALA A 30 0.77 2.87 -34.74
CA ALA A 30 -0.17 3.32 -35.76
C ALA A 30 -0.28 2.32 -36.92
N ASP A 31 0.82 1.67 -37.29
CA ASP A 31 0.90 0.66 -38.36
C ASP A 31 0.41 -0.72 -37.92
N GLY A 32 0.09 -0.89 -36.62
CA GLY A 32 -0.38 -2.14 -36.03
C GLY A 32 0.74 -3.12 -35.69
N LYS A 33 2.00 -2.68 -35.73
CA LYS A 33 3.14 -3.47 -35.29
C LYS A 33 3.23 -3.45 -33.76
N VAL A 34 3.53 -4.62 -33.19
CA VAL A 34 3.72 -4.79 -31.74
C VAL A 34 4.97 -4.04 -31.28
N ILE A 35 4.82 -3.30 -30.18
CA ILE A 35 5.92 -2.66 -29.46
C ILE A 35 6.06 -3.36 -28.10
N GLY A 36 7.32 -3.65 -27.74
CA GLY A 36 7.64 -4.32 -26.49
C GLY A 36 7.32 -5.82 -26.52
N THR A 37 7.18 -6.41 -25.34
CA THR A 37 6.89 -7.83 -25.13
C THR A 37 5.46 -8.03 -24.64
N ASP A 38 5.01 -9.28 -24.60
CA ASP A 38 3.77 -9.67 -23.93
C ASP A 38 3.72 -9.16 -22.49
N GLN A 39 2.65 -8.44 -22.15
CA GLN A 39 2.36 -7.97 -20.80
C GLN A 39 1.33 -8.89 -20.15
N ILE A 40 1.71 -9.51 -19.05
CA ILE A 40 0.90 -10.47 -18.28
C ILE A 40 0.58 -9.91 -16.89
N PRO A 41 -0.50 -10.34 -16.22
CA PRO A 41 -0.83 -9.87 -14.88
C PRO A 41 0.32 -10.05 -13.89
N TRP A 42 0.68 -8.97 -13.20
CA TRP A 42 1.74 -8.95 -12.20
C TRP A 42 1.16 -9.13 -10.80
N ASN A 43 1.40 -10.30 -10.22
CA ASN A 43 0.79 -10.70 -8.94
C ASN A 43 1.74 -10.62 -7.74
N TRP A 44 3.02 -10.32 -7.97
CA TRP A 44 4.04 -10.28 -6.92
C TRP A 44 4.03 -8.94 -6.16
N GLY A 45 4.82 -8.89 -5.07
CA GLY A 45 4.95 -7.72 -4.21
C GLY A 45 5.57 -6.53 -4.91
N LEU A 46 4.93 -5.37 -4.74
CA LEU A 46 5.48 -4.07 -5.07
C LEU A 46 5.51 -3.23 -3.81
N HIS A 47 6.62 -2.52 -3.61
CA HIS A 47 6.86 -1.69 -2.44
C HIS A 47 6.87 -0.22 -2.84
N PHE A 48 6.40 0.62 -1.92
CA PHE A 48 6.37 2.05 -2.05
C PHE A 48 6.83 2.67 -0.73
N SER A 49 7.75 3.61 -0.82
CA SER A 49 8.25 4.38 0.32
C SER A 49 7.47 5.69 0.43
N ALA A 50 6.99 6.03 1.62
CA ALA A 50 6.37 7.33 1.85
C ALA A 50 7.41 8.45 1.78
N SER A 51 7.02 9.59 1.19
CA SER A 51 7.86 10.78 1.08
C SER A 51 7.24 12.04 1.70
N LEU A 52 5.92 12.06 1.85
CA LEU A 52 5.17 13.11 2.53
C LEU A 52 3.90 12.50 3.12
N CYS A 53 3.52 12.92 4.34
CA CYS A 53 2.24 12.58 4.94
C CYS A 53 1.50 13.86 5.33
N VAL A 54 0.24 13.98 4.90
CA VAL A 54 -0.65 15.10 5.18
C VAL A 54 -1.89 14.57 5.88
N PHE A 55 -2.18 15.09 7.06
CA PHE A 55 -3.45 14.85 7.74
C PHE A 55 -4.47 15.89 7.27
N ARG A 56 -5.63 15.42 6.81
CA ARG A 56 -6.74 16.27 6.37
C ARG A 56 -7.98 15.94 7.19
N ASP A 57 -8.55 16.97 7.81
CA ASP A 57 -9.87 16.93 8.44
C ASP A 57 -10.83 17.76 7.57
N GLU A 58 -11.89 17.13 7.07
CA GLU A 58 -12.82 17.70 6.11
C GLU A 58 -14.23 17.65 6.68
N ILE A 59 -14.93 18.78 6.63
CA ILE A 59 -16.34 18.89 7.00
C ILE A 59 -17.10 19.29 5.74
N GLU A 60 -18.00 18.42 5.30
CA GLU A 60 -18.91 18.65 4.19
C GLU A 60 -20.31 18.96 4.73
N ILE A 61 -20.87 20.11 4.36
CA ILE A 61 -22.23 20.52 4.74
C ILE A 61 -23.06 20.56 3.47
N LYS A 62 -23.97 19.58 3.30
CA LYS A 62 -24.91 19.53 2.18
C LYS A 62 -26.21 20.19 2.60
N GLN A 63 -26.52 21.33 1.99
CA GLN A 63 -27.84 21.96 2.08
C GLN A 63 -28.66 21.55 0.87
N LYS A 64 -29.82 20.93 1.08
CA LYS A 64 -30.78 20.69 0.01
C LYS A 64 -31.51 21.99 -0.27
N TRP A 65 -31.26 22.56 -1.46
CA TRP A 65 -32.07 23.67 -1.95
C TRP A 65 -33.40 23.10 -2.48
N GLN A 66 -34.51 23.55 -1.91
CA GLN A 66 -35.85 23.29 -2.45
C GLN A 66 -36.38 24.60 -3.02
N GLU A 67 -36.65 24.57 -4.32
CA GLU A 67 -37.02 25.74 -5.14
C GLU A 67 -38.31 26.44 -4.64
N ASP A 68 -39.20 25.72 -3.94
CA ASP A 68 -40.51 26.21 -3.51
C ASP A 68 -40.63 26.60 -2.01
N GLU A 69 -39.71 26.21 -1.13
CA GLU A 69 -39.85 26.43 0.34
C GLU A 69 -38.67 27.19 1.00
N GLY A 70 -37.69 27.63 0.21
CA GLY A 70 -36.46 28.22 0.74
C GLY A 70 -35.48 27.16 1.26
N TYR A 71 -34.52 27.56 2.10
CA TYR A 71 -33.55 26.62 2.65
C TYR A 71 -34.24 25.58 3.54
N SER A 72 -34.12 24.30 3.17
CA SER A 72 -34.55 23.21 4.04
C SER A 72 -33.75 23.26 5.36
N ALA A 73 -34.45 23.18 6.50
CA ALA A 73 -33.84 23.28 7.83
C ALA A 73 -32.90 22.09 8.19
N THR A 74 -32.85 21.03 7.38
CA THR A 74 -32.01 19.86 7.61
C THR A 74 -30.77 19.89 6.72
N ALA A 75 -29.70 20.48 7.26
CA ALA A 75 -28.37 20.34 6.68
C ALA A 75 -27.79 18.96 7.05
N GLU A 76 -27.31 18.22 6.05
CA GLU A 76 -26.54 17.00 6.28
C GLU A 76 -25.07 17.40 6.48
N VAL A 77 -24.53 17.14 7.67
CA VAL A 77 -23.12 17.39 7.99
C VAL A 77 -22.38 16.06 8.01
N ALA A 78 -21.42 15.91 7.12
CA ALA A 78 -20.50 14.78 7.09
C ALA A 78 -19.09 15.25 7.44
N GLN A 79 -18.44 14.57 8.38
CA GLN A 79 -17.03 14.80 8.69
C GLN A 79 -16.21 13.60 8.21
N ARG A 80 -15.08 13.87 7.56
CA ARG A 80 -14.17 12.87 7.01
C ARG A 80 -12.73 13.23 7.38
N ARG A 81 -12.00 12.25 7.91
CA ARG A 81 -10.59 12.38 8.28
C ARG A 81 -9.78 11.45 7.40
N ILE A 82 -8.73 11.99 6.76
CA ILE A 82 -7.93 11.30 5.75
C ILE A 82 -6.45 11.50 6.07
N LEU A 83 -5.68 10.43 6.05
CA LEU A 83 -4.22 10.52 5.98
C LEU A 83 -3.80 10.33 4.53
N ARG A 84 -3.28 11.38 3.91
CA ARG A 84 -2.81 11.38 2.53
C ARG A 84 -1.30 11.27 2.50
N ILE A 85 -0.79 10.23 1.86
CA ILE A 85 0.62 9.90 1.83
C ILE A 85 1.11 9.93 0.38
N GLN A 86 2.11 10.74 0.07
CA GLN A 86 2.79 10.67 -1.22
C GLN A 86 3.81 9.54 -1.21
N LEU A 87 3.74 8.69 -2.21
CA LEU A 87 4.53 7.49 -2.33
C LEU A 87 5.59 7.61 -3.43
N ARG A 88 6.71 6.93 -3.25
CA ARG A 88 7.74 6.69 -4.27
C ARG A 88 7.89 5.19 -4.47
N PRO A 89 7.90 4.68 -5.71
CA PRO A 89 8.14 3.26 -5.95
C PRO A 89 9.50 2.80 -5.41
N GLY A 90 9.53 1.59 -4.85
CA GLY A 90 10.70 0.96 -4.26
C GLY A 90 10.66 0.88 -2.74
N HIS A 91 11.45 -0.06 -2.21
CA HIS A 91 11.71 -0.21 -0.78
C HIS A 91 12.89 0.72 -0.39
N PRO A 92 12.90 1.35 0.81
CA PRO A 92 14.00 2.23 1.21
C PRO A 92 15.36 1.53 1.26
N TYR A 93 15.39 0.25 1.66
CA TYR A 93 16.61 -0.59 1.63
C TYR A 93 17.15 -0.93 0.24
N ASP A 94 16.38 -0.66 -0.83
CA ASP A 94 16.81 -0.89 -2.21
C ASP A 94 17.33 0.40 -2.88
N GLU A 95 17.38 1.53 -2.15
CA GLU A 95 17.93 2.78 -2.69
C GLU A 95 19.38 2.59 -3.18
N GLY A 96 19.64 3.02 -4.42
CA GLY A 96 20.93 2.86 -5.09
C GLY A 96 21.13 1.52 -5.82
N ASN A 97 20.25 0.52 -5.61
CA ASN A 97 20.28 -0.71 -6.38
C ASN A 97 19.47 -0.59 -7.67
N PHE A 98 20.13 -0.16 -8.75
CA PHE A 98 19.49 0.00 -10.07
C PHE A 98 18.74 -1.27 -10.54
N HIS A 99 19.18 -2.47 -10.16
CA HIS A 99 18.52 -3.71 -10.57
C HIS A 99 17.17 -3.94 -9.91
N ARG A 100 16.87 -3.24 -8.80
CA ARG A 100 15.63 -3.34 -8.03
C ARG A 100 14.69 -2.16 -8.19
N HIS A 101 15.06 -1.19 -9.02
CA HIS A 101 14.18 -0.08 -9.32
C HIS A 101 13.09 -0.52 -10.30
N THR A 102 11.83 -0.45 -9.85
CA THR A 102 10.65 -0.71 -10.68
C THR A 102 10.10 0.61 -11.20
N SER A 103 10.12 0.81 -12.52
CA SER A 103 9.42 1.90 -13.18
C SER A 103 7.97 1.54 -13.48
N PHE A 104 7.09 2.52 -13.49
CA PHE A 104 5.67 2.34 -13.77
C PHE A 104 5.26 3.26 -14.91
N SER A 105 4.44 2.76 -15.84
CA SER A 105 3.86 3.55 -16.93
C SER A 105 2.42 3.12 -17.18
N MET A 106 1.59 4.03 -17.70
CA MET A 106 0.26 3.66 -18.18
C MET A 106 0.40 2.86 -19.48
N PHE A 107 -0.49 1.90 -19.70
CA PHE A 107 -0.62 1.30 -21.03
C PHE A 107 -0.82 2.38 -22.09
N GLY A 108 -0.31 2.13 -23.29
CA GLY A 108 -0.39 3.08 -24.39
C GLY A 108 0.64 4.20 -24.34
N THR A 109 1.57 4.21 -23.38
CA THR A 109 2.53 5.30 -23.13
C THR A 109 3.86 4.78 -22.58
N GLU A 110 4.97 5.49 -22.79
CA GLU A 110 6.27 5.22 -22.12
C GLU A 110 6.56 6.17 -20.95
N ARG A 111 5.61 7.06 -20.65
CA ARG A 111 5.80 8.10 -19.66
C ARG A 111 5.82 7.48 -18.26
N PRO A 112 6.83 7.79 -17.43
CA PRO A 112 6.85 7.28 -16.07
C PRO A 112 5.75 7.94 -15.24
N ILE A 113 4.97 7.13 -14.52
CA ILE A 113 4.04 7.61 -13.51
C ILE A 113 4.88 8.18 -12.35
N LYS A 114 4.73 9.47 -12.09
CA LYS A 114 5.47 10.16 -11.01
C LYS A 114 4.64 10.35 -9.74
N LYS A 115 3.32 10.29 -9.87
CA LYS A 115 2.37 10.59 -8.80
C LYS A 115 1.75 9.30 -8.27
N PHE A 116 2.29 8.82 -7.16
CA PHE A 116 1.69 7.76 -6.37
C PHE A 116 1.19 8.34 -5.04
N GLN A 117 -0.01 7.94 -4.65
CA GLN A 117 -0.63 8.39 -3.41
C GLN A 117 -1.27 7.21 -2.70
N LEU A 118 -1.26 7.26 -1.37
CA LEU A 118 -2.07 6.43 -0.51
C LEU A 118 -2.97 7.33 0.33
N ASP A 119 -4.28 7.20 0.18
CA ASP A 119 -5.27 7.80 1.05
C ASP A 119 -5.74 6.72 2.03
N ILE A 120 -5.46 6.91 3.32
CA ILE A 120 -5.99 6.07 4.39
C ILE A 120 -7.23 6.73 4.95
N GLU A 121 -8.31 5.97 5.03
CA GLU A 121 -9.62 6.46 5.42
C GLU A 121 -10.29 5.53 6.42
N GLN A 122 -11.17 6.11 7.25
CA GLN A 122 -12.03 5.33 8.14
C GLN A 122 -13.18 4.72 7.35
N LEU A 123 -13.48 3.45 7.63
CA LEU A 123 -14.71 2.81 7.15
C LEU A 123 -15.93 3.55 7.71
N SER A 124 -16.90 3.84 6.84
CA SER A 124 -18.19 4.40 7.27
C SER A 124 -19.01 3.37 8.06
N ASN A 125 -18.82 2.08 7.77
CA ASN A 125 -19.50 0.96 8.40
C ASN A 125 -18.48 -0.03 9.01
N GLU A 126 -18.47 -0.14 10.34
CA GLU A 126 -17.55 -1.03 11.08
C GLU A 126 -17.78 -2.54 10.83
N ALA A 127 -18.91 -2.91 10.25
CA ALA A 127 -19.18 -4.29 9.85
C ALA A 127 -18.45 -4.69 8.56
N GLU A 128 -18.00 -3.72 7.76
CA GLU A 128 -17.24 -4.00 6.54
C GLU A 128 -15.81 -4.44 6.88
N PRO A 129 -15.23 -5.37 6.10
CA PRO A 129 -13.83 -5.70 6.23
C PRO A 129 -12.95 -4.51 5.79
N GLU A 130 -11.80 -4.37 6.45
CA GLU A 130 -10.74 -3.48 5.96
C GLU A 130 -10.31 -3.94 4.56
N ARG A 131 -10.07 -2.98 3.66
CA ARG A 131 -9.79 -3.27 2.25
C ARG A 131 -8.92 -2.19 1.63
N CYS A 132 -8.28 -2.55 0.53
CA CYS A 132 -7.55 -1.60 -0.31
C CYS A 132 -8.08 -1.67 -1.74
N VAL A 133 -8.18 -0.50 -2.38
CA VAL A 133 -8.48 -0.38 -3.81
C VAL A 133 -7.46 0.55 -4.45
N ALA A 134 -7.23 0.35 -5.74
CA ALA A 134 -6.40 1.21 -6.56
C ALA A 134 -7.26 1.91 -7.60
N TRP A 135 -6.99 3.19 -7.79
CA TRP A 135 -7.52 4.00 -8.88
C TRP A 135 -6.35 4.70 -9.56
N GLY A 136 -6.52 5.09 -10.82
CA GLY A 136 -5.50 5.79 -11.56
C GLY A 136 -6.07 6.39 -12.82
N SER A 137 -5.35 7.36 -13.37
CA SER A 137 -5.73 8.08 -14.57
C SER A 137 -4.53 8.26 -15.47
N VAL A 138 -4.73 8.04 -16.76
CA VAL A 138 -3.79 8.49 -17.79
C VAL A 138 -3.80 10.01 -17.82
N SER A 139 -2.69 10.62 -18.21
CA SER A 139 -2.58 12.05 -18.41
C SER A 139 -3.64 12.53 -19.40
N TYR A 140 -4.28 13.64 -19.08
CA TYR A 140 -5.26 14.27 -19.94
C TYR A 140 -5.22 15.78 -19.83
N THR A 141 -5.62 16.45 -20.90
CA THR A 141 -5.89 17.88 -20.90
C THR A 141 -7.40 18.12 -20.87
N THR A 142 -7.83 19.07 -20.05
CA THR A 142 -9.21 19.52 -20.00
C THR A 142 -9.25 21.04 -19.96
N GLU A 143 -10.28 21.61 -20.57
CA GLU A 143 -10.56 23.04 -20.46
C GLU A 143 -11.41 23.26 -19.20
N VAL A 144 -10.95 24.13 -18.30
CA VAL A 144 -11.69 24.60 -17.13
C VAL A 144 -11.58 26.11 -17.10
N ASP A 145 -12.71 26.82 -17.13
CA ASP A 145 -12.76 28.29 -17.15
C ASP A 145 -11.87 28.93 -18.24
N PHE A 146 -11.93 28.38 -19.46
CA PHE A 146 -11.13 28.82 -20.62
C PHE A 146 -9.61 28.68 -20.44
N ARG A 147 -9.15 27.83 -19.50
CA ARG A 147 -7.75 27.47 -19.33
C ARG A 147 -7.58 25.99 -19.59
N GLU A 148 -6.55 25.64 -20.35
CA GLU A 148 -6.10 24.26 -20.48
C GLU A 148 -5.35 23.86 -19.22
N ASP A 149 -5.85 22.85 -18.53
CA ASP A 149 -5.17 22.20 -17.41
C ASP A 149 -4.83 20.76 -17.79
N THR A 150 -3.55 20.41 -17.62
CA THR A 150 -3.05 19.07 -17.90
C THR A 150 -2.80 18.33 -16.60
N VAL A 151 -3.56 17.26 -16.40
CA VAL A 151 -3.34 16.31 -15.31
C VAL A 151 -2.34 15.26 -15.79
N GLU A 152 -1.31 15.00 -14.97
CA GLU A 152 -0.30 13.95 -15.25
C GLU A 152 -0.81 12.55 -14.90
N ASP A 153 -0.14 11.52 -15.43
CA ASP A 153 -0.39 10.13 -15.08
C ASP A 153 -0.28 9.91 -13.56
N CYS A 154 -1.25 9.27 -12.93
CA CYS A 154 -1.26 9.07 -11.48
C CYS A 154 -1.89 7.74 -11.04
N ILE A 155 -1.49 7.28 -9.86
CA ILE A 155 -2.11 6.16 -9.14
C ILE A 155 -2.40 6.59 -7.71
N VAL A 156 -3.61 6.29 -7.25
CA VAL A 156 -4.07 6.50 -5.88
C VAL A 156 -4.53 5.16 -5.32
N PHE A 157 -3.92 4.75 -4.22
CA PHE A 157 -4.41 3.65 -3.40
C PHE A 157 -5.31 4.23 -2.32
N SER A 158 -6.48 3.63 -2.10
CA SER A 158 -7.37 3.97 -0.99
C SER A 158 -7.41 2.79 -0.03
N LEU A 159 -6.89 2.98 1.17
CA LEU A 159 -6.87 1.98 2.23
C LEU A 159 -7.94 2.33 3.26
N PHE A 160 -8.99 1.52 3.30
CA PHE A 160 -10.09 1.68 4.23
C PHE A 160 -9.85 0.82 5.46
N VAL A 161 -9.75 1.47 6.62
CA VAL A 161 -9.43 0.83 7.89
C VAL A 161 -10.51 1.12 8.93
N LYS A 162 -10.56 0.31 9.99
CA LYS A 162 -11.44 0.56 11.13
C LYS A 162 -11.03 1.81 11.90
N LYS A 163 -11.95 2.40 12.65
CA LYS A 163 -11.69 3.61 13.45
C LYS A 163 -10.51 3.44 14.40
N GLU A 164 -10.39 2.29 15.08
CA GLU A 164 -9.30 2.06 16.02
C GLU A 164 -7.94 1.99 15.31
N THR A 165 -7.89 1.35 14.13
CA THR A 165 -6.69 1.29 13.29
C THR A 165 -6.28 2.69 12.82
N PHE A 166 -7.24 3.49 12.34
CA PHE A 166 -6.98 4.86 11.92
C PHE A 166 -6.44 5.73 13.06
N ALA A 167 -7.09 5.69 14.23
CA ALA A 167 -6.67 6.45 15.41
C ALA A 167 -5.25 6.07 15.85
N ARG A 168 -4.87 4.80 15.74
CA ARG A 168 -3.50 4.33 16.02
C ARG A 168 -2.49 4.92 15.04
N TYR A 169 -2.80 4.97 13.74
CA TYR A 169 -1.92 5.60 12.75
C TYR A 169 -1.77 7.09 12.99
N GLU A 170 -2.89 7.78 13.20
CA GLU A 170 -2.89 9.20 13.51
C GLU A 170 -2.03 9.50 14.75
N PHE A 171 -2.24 8.77 15.84
CA PHE A 171 -1.48 8.96 17.07
C PHE A 171 0.02 8.72 16.85
N SER A 172 0.39 7.66 16.13
CA SER A 172 1.79 7.33 15.87
C SER A 172 2.49 8.42 15.05
N ILE A 173 1.80 8.97 14.05
CA ILE A 173 2.31 10.05 13.20
C ILE A 173 2.39 11.37 14.00
N ALA A 174 1.33 11.74 14.71
CA ALA A 174 1.26 12.97 15.50
C ALA A 174 2.28 13.01 16.64
N SER A 175 2.54 11.86 17.28
CA SER A 175 3.55 11.71 18.33
C SER A 175 4.99 11.62 17.82
N ARG A 176 5.21 11.73 16.50
CA ARG A 176 6.52 11.57 15.85
C ARG A 176 7.21 10.24 16.21
N ALA A 177 6.42 9.18 16.36
CA ALA A 177 6.91 7.83 16.64
C ALA A 177 7.29 7.04 15.37
N VAL A 178 7.15 7.66 14.20
CA VAL A 178 7.36 7.05 12.88
C VAL A 178 8.46 7.80 12.16
N ASP A 179 9.55 7.09 11.83
CA ASP A 179 10.66 7.62 11.03
C ASP A 179 10.51 7.24 9.55
N GLU A 180 9.83 6.13 9.28
CA GLU A 180 9.70 5.57 7.93
C GLU A 180 8.34 4.90 7.78
N MET A 181 7.70 5.09 6.61
CA MET A 181 6.50 4.35 6.24
C MET A 181 6.71 3.65 4.90
N VAL A 182 6.44 2.34 4.88
CA VAL A 182 6.51 1.52 3.67
C VAL A 182 5.13 0.93 3.41
N PHE A 183 4.61 1.13 2.22
CA PHE A 183 3.38 0.53 1.74
C PHE A 183 3.72 -0.56 0.73
N SER A 184 3.14 -1.75 0.87
CA SER A 184 3.33 -2.85 -0.07
C SER A 184 2.00 -3.39 -0.54
N VAL A 185 1.92 -3.74 -1.82
CA VAL A 185 0.73 -4.34 -2.44
C VAL A 185 1.08 -5.60 -3.23
N ARG A 186 0.13 -6.52 -3.32
CA ARG A 186 0.19 -7.72 -4.17
C ARG A 186 -1.16 -7.93 -4.83
N TRP A 187 -1.16 -8.68 -5.94
CA TRP A 187 -2.39 -9.02 -6.66
C TRP A 187 -3.22 -7.78 -6.98
N VAL A 188 -2.57 -6.76 -7.56
CA VAL A 188 -3.24 -5.52 -7.95
C VAL A 188 -3.80 -5.72 -9.34
N ASP A 189 -5.12 -5.69 -9.47
CA ASP A 189 -5.75 -5.71 -10.78
C ASP A 189 -5.24 -4.53 -11.61
N GLY A 190 -5.09 -4.71 -12.91
CA GLY A 190 -4.59 -3.66 -13.78
C GLY A 190 -3.07 -3.51 -13.77
N PHE A 191 -2.30 -4.21 -12.93
CA PHE A 191 -0.84 -4.21 -13.00
C PHE A 191 -0.33 -5.37 -13.87
N TYR A 192 0.53 -5.04 -14.82
CA TYR A 192 1.07 -5.98 -15.78
C TYR A 192 2.58 -5.82 -15.90
N SER A 193 3.28 -6.88 -16.27
CA SER A 193 4.71 -6.88 -16.53
C SER A 193 5.03 -7.83 -17.67
N ASP A 194 6.21 -7.66 -18.27
CA ASP A 194 6.84 -8.72 -19.03
C ASP A 194 7.06 -9.97 -18.18
N TRP A 195 7.08 -11.13 -18.84
CA TRP A 195 7.40 -12.38 -18.16
C TRP A 195 8.85 -12.37 -17.66
N SER A 196 9.04 -12.80 -16.42
CA SER A 196 10.34 -12.98 -15.81
C SER A 196 10.30 -14.20 -14.88
N PRO A 197 11.38 -15.00 -14.82
CA PRO A 197 11.51 -16.05 -13.81
C PRO A 197 11.73 -15.48 -12.40
N SER A 198 11.99 -14.17 -12.27
CA SER A 198 12.13 -13.50 -10.98
C SER A 198 10.78 -13.10 -10.38
N ILE A 199 10.71 -13.07 -9.05
CA ILE A 199 9.60 -12.47 -8.28
C ILE A 199 9.66 -10.93 -8.26
N SER A 200 10.60 -10.34 -8.99
CA SER A 200 10.81 -8.89 -9.12
C SER A 200 10.72 -8.48 -10.59
N THR A 201 10.14 -7.32 -10.84
CA THR A 201 10.13 -6.69 -12.17
C THR A 201 10.76 -5.31 -12.14
N ARG A 202 11.32 -4.90 -13.28
CA ARG A 202 11.82 -3.54 -13.51
C ARG A 202 10.77 -2.62 -14.09
N SER A 203 9.70 -3.15 -14.67
CA SER A 203 8.70 -2.34 -15.36
C SER A 203 7.30 -2.89 -15.10
N VAL A 204 6.39 -2.02 -14.69
CA VAL A 204 4.98 -2.31 -14.54
C VAL A 204 4.18 -1.41 -15.49
N LYS A 205 3.34 -2.02 -16.32
CA LYS A 205 2.33 -1.36 -17.14
C LYS A 205 0.99 -1.37 -16.41
N VAL A 206 0.28 -0.25 -16.46
CA VAL A 206 -0.93 -0.02 -15.67
C VAL A 206 -2.13 0.16 -16.59
N LEU A 207 -3.12 -0.72 -16.44
CA LEU A 207 -4.36 -0.74 -17.23
C LEU A 207 -5.50 -0.17 -16.40
N THR A 208 -5.94 1.05 -16.70
CA THR A 208 -7.09 1.69 -16.03
C THR A 208 -8.44 1.09 -16.46
N ARG A 209 -9.50 1.44 -15.73
CA ARG A 209 -10.88 1.02 -16.01
C ARG A 209 -11.56 1.84 -17.12
N GLY A 210 -11.07 3.03 -17.42
CA GLY A 210 -11.74 3.93 -18.34
C GLY A 210 -11.62 3.51 -19.81
N GLU A 211 -12.45 4.13 -20.64
CA GLU A 211 -12.54 3.85 -22.09
C GLU A 211 -11.25 4.22 -22.84
N GLU A 212 -10.41 5.07 -22.26
CA GLU A 212 -9.09 5.42 -22.81
C GLU A 212 -8.19 4.18 -23.00
N HIS A 213 -8.41 3.14 -22.21
CA HIS A 213 -7.75 1.83 -22.35
C HIS A 213 -8.70 0.75 -22.85
N ALA A 214 -9.65 1.09 -23.72
CA ALA A 214 -10.50 0.09 -24.36
C ALA A 214 -9.64 -0.94 -25.12
N ILE A 215 -9.93 -2.23 -24.90
CA ILE A 215 -9.30 -3.34 -25.61
C ILE A 215 -10.40 -4.12 -26.31
N GLN A 216 -10.23 -4.34 -27.62
CA GLN A 216 -11.14 -5.19 -28.37
C GLN A 216 -10.83 -6.65 -28.04
N LEU A 217 -11.78 -7.33 -27.40
CA LEU A 217 -11.70 -8.77 -27.15
C LEU A 217 -12.15 -9.53 -28.42
N PRO A 218 -11.58 -10.72 -28.70
CA PRO A 218 -12.06 -11.60 -29.76
C PRO A 218 -13.56 -11.94 -29.57
N LEU A 219 -14.29 -12.04 -30.69
CA LEU A 219 -15.70 -12.44 -30.69
C LEU A 219 -15.88 -13.80 -29.98
N GLY A 220 -16.84 -13.85 -29.05
CA GLY A 220 -17.18 -15.08 -28.31
C GLY A 220 -16.30 -15.36 -27.09
N LEU A 221 -15.34 -14.49 -26.76
CA LEU A 221 -14.58 -14.58 -25.52
C LEU A 221 -15.30 -13.81 -24.40
N ASP A 222 -15.93 -14.53 -23.47
CA ASP A 222 -16.45 -13.98 -22.22
C ASP A 222 -15.32 -13.99 -21.18
N PHE A 223 -14.54 -12.90 -21.15
CA PHE A 223 -13.37 -12.76 -20.29
C PHE A 223 -13.34 -11.37 -19.66
N ASP A 224 -13.34 -11.33 -18.33
CA ASP A 224 -13.16 -10.09 -17.58
C ASP A 224 -11.66 -9.78 -17.45
N LEU A 225 -11.22 -8.77 -18.18
CA LEU A 225 -9.82 -8.35 -18.20
C LEU A 225 -9.48 -7.59 -16.91
N PRO A 226 -8.51 -8.03 -16.09
CA PRO A 226 -8.15 -7.34 -14.86
C PRO A 226 -7.72 -5.90 -15.13
N ARG A 227 -8.51 -4.95 -14.63
CA ARG A 227 -8.30 -3.50 -14.75
C ARG A 227 -8.19 -2.87 -13.37
N LEU A 228 -7.43 -1.79 -13.29
CA LEU A 228 -7.06 -1.12 -12.04
C LEU A 228 -8.25 -0.97 -11.10
N GLY A 229 -8.14 -1.54 -9.90
CA GLY A 229 -9.29 -1.65 -9.02
C GLY A 229 -8.98 -2.43 -7.76
N ALA A 230 -9.19 -3.75 -7.78
CA ALA A 230 -8.98 -4.55 -6.59
C ALA A 230 -7.49 -4.67 -6.25
N VAL A 231 -7.19 -4.67 -4.96
CA VAL A 231 -5.86 -4.96 -4.42
C VAL A 231 -6.01 -6.16 -3.49
N GLY A 232 -5.44 -7.31 -3.87
CA GLY A 232 -5.63 -8.55 -3.12
C GLY A 232 -4.91 -8.59 -1.77
N GLU A 233 -3.75 -7.94 -1.66
CA GLU A 233 -3.03 -7.78 -0.38
C GLU A 233 -2.46 -6.36 -0.28
N ALA A 234 -2.63 -5.73 0.87
CA ALA A 234 -2.05 -4.44 1.19
C ALA A 234 -1.48 -4.45 2.60
N ASN A 235 -0.20 -4.12 2.76
CA ASN A 235 0.45 -3.98 4.05
C ASN A 235 1.01 -2.56 4.19
N LEU A 236 0.84 -1.99 5.39
CA LEU A 236 1.41 -0.69 5.75
C LEU A 236 2.31 -0.87 6.97
N TYR A 237 3.59 -0.58 6.79
CA TYR A 237 4.60 -0.65 7.84
C TYR A 237 4.91 0.76 8.33
N LEU A 238 4.74 1.00 9.63
CA LEU A 238 5.19 2.21 10.31
C LEU A 238 6.40 1.82 11.15
N SER A 239 7.58 2.30 10.77
CA SER A 239 8.86 1.92 11.37
C SER A 239 9.47 3.09 12.14
N ARG A 240 10.13 2.76 13.26
CA ARG A 240 10.99 3.66 14.01
C ARG A 240 12.43 3.17 13.92
N ARG A 241 13.36 4.07 13.63
CA ARG A 241 14.80 3.80 13.60
C ARG A 241 15.34 4.01 15.02
N LEU A 242 15.88 2.94 15.60
CA LEU A 242 16.50 2.98 16.91
C LEU A 242 17.98 2.66 16.76
N GLU A 243 18.84 3.56 17.23
CA GLU A 243 20.26 3.29 17.36
C GLU A 243 20.48 2.41 18.59
N LEU A 244 20.72 1.13 18.36
CA LEU A 244 21.04 0.19 19.43
C LEU A 244 22.53 0.36 19.78
N VAL A 245 22.82 1.16 20.80
CA VAL A 245 24.17 1.24 21.34
C VAL A 245 24.49 -0.09 22.03
N LYS A 246 25.46 -0.83 21.49
CA LYS A 246 26.02 -2.00 22.14
C LYS A 246 26.61 -1.54 23.47
N ARG A 247 26.00 -1.97 24.60
CA ARG A 247 26.65 -1.83 25.90
C ARG A 247 27.97 -2.59 25.80
N VAL A 248 29.08 -1.86 25.72
CA VAL A 248 30.40 -2.43 25.94
C VAL A 248 30.34 -2.94 27.36
N GLY A 249 30.29 -4.27 27.50
CA GLY A 249 30.37 -4.88 28.81
C GLY A 249 31.63 -4.36 29.48
N GLU A 250 31.48 -3.89 30.71
CA GLU A 250 32.56 -3.75 31.68
C GLU A 250 33.36 -5.05 31.60
N ALA A 251 34.47 -5.00 30.86
CA ALA A 251 35.49 -6.02 30.97
C ALA A 251 36.08 -5.81 32.36
N ASP A 252 35.94 -6.85 33.18
CA ASP A 252 36.41 -6.94 34.56
C ASP A 252 37.69 -6.13 34.78
N ASP A 253 37.57 -5.14 35.67
CA ASP A 253 38.69 -4.52 36.37
C ASP A 253 39.44 -5.60 37.17
N GLU A 254 40.39 -6.27 36.53
CA GLU A 254 41.58 -6.80 37.18
C GLU A 254 42.84 -6.29 36.46
N SER A 255 43.14 -5.01 36.62
CA SER A 255 44.53 -4.53 36.78
C SER A 255 44.51 -3.06 37.16
N GLY A 256 44.88 -2.78 38.40
CA GLY A 256 45.03 -1.41 38.89
C GLY A 256 46.20 -0.68 38.22
N ASP A 257 46.04 0.61 38.04
CA ASP A 257 47.09 1.60 38.33
C ASP A 257 46.46 3.00 38.45
N ASP A 258 47.10 3.79 39.29
CA ASP A 258 46.70 5.06 39.87
C ASP A 258 46.72 6.23 38.85
N GLY A 259 45.91 7.26 39.11
CA GLY A 259 46.16 8.60 38.54
C GLY A 259 45.09 9.20 37.60
N GLY A 260 43.98 9.65 38.18
CA GLY A 260 43.47 11.03 37.95
C GLY A 260 42.69 11.35 36.67
N THR A 261 41.43 11.75 36.85
CA THR A 261 40.84 13.06 36.48
C THR A 261 39.41 12.95 35.89
N ALA A 262 38.50 13.72 36.50
CA ALA A 262 37.19 14.20 36.04
C ALA A 262 36.04 13.17 35.87
N VAL A 263 35.31 12.98 36.98
CA VAL A 263 33.97 12.42 37.02
C VAL A 263 32.98 13.43 36.43
N ALA A 264 32.46 13.14 35.23
CA ALA A 264 31.24 13.78 34.73
C ALA A 264 30.03 13.08 35.34
N ALA A 265 29.23 13.82 36.11
CA ALA A 265 28.02 13.31 36.75
C ALA A 265 26.98 12.89 35.69
N LEU A 266 26.78 11.57 35.56
CA LEU A 266 25.65 11.00 34.84
C LEU A 266 24.38 11.20 35.68
N ALA A 267 23.38 11.83 35.07
CA ALA A 267 22.05 11.96 35.64
C ALA A 267 21.43 10.57 35.93
N PRO A 268 20.61 10.43 36.98
CA PRO A 268 20.05 9.14 37.36
C PRO A 268 19.13 8.62 36.26
N SER A 269 19.40 7.40 35.82
CA SER A 269 18.50 6.61 34.98
C SER A 269 17.20 6.39 35.74
N VAL A 270 16.11 6.94 35.23
CA VAL A 270 14.76 6.65 35.71
C VAL A 270 14.48 5.18 35.40
N GLU A 271 14.55 4.31 36.41
CA GLU A 271 13.96 2.98 36.36
C GLU A 271 12.46 3.13 36.11
N SER A 272 12.05 2.98 34.86
CA SER A 272 10.65 2.92 34.51
C SER A 272 10.07 1.63 35.08
N ALA A 273 9.20 1.76 36.09
CA ALA A 273 8.43 0.64 36.62
C ALA A 273 7.74 -0.11 35.48
N PRO A 274 7.71 -1.46 35.52
CA PRO A 274 7.12 -2.25 34.45
C PRO A 274 5.66 -1.87 34.24
N ASP A 275 5.30 -1.59 32.97
CA ASP A 275 3.97 -1.19 32.56
C ASP A 275 2.93 -2.24 33.01
N PRO A 276 1.95 -1.87 33.85
CA PRO A 276 0.93 -2.81 34.35
C PRO A 276 0.12 -3.46 33.21
N VAL A 277 0.04 -2.81 32.04
CA VAL A 277 -0.65 -3.36 30.87
C VAL A 277 0.14 -4.53 30.26
N ALA A 278 1.47 -4.43 30.22
CA ALA A 278 2.33 -5.51 29.74
C ALA A 278 2.27 -6.74 30.65
N LEU A 279 2.22 -6.53 31.97
CA LEU A 279 2.07 -7.62 32.94
C LEU A 279 0.72 -8.35 32.82
N GLN A 280 -0.36 -7.62 32.49
CA GLN A 280 -1.68 -8.21 32.28
C GLN A 280 -1.74 -9.06 30.99
N ALA A 281 -1.05 -8.64 29.93
CA ALA A 281 -0.94 -9.40 28.68
C ALA A 281 -0.15 -10.72 28.87
N ILE A 282 0.94 -10.69 29.64
CA ILE A 282 1.72 -11.90 29.95
C ILE A 282 0.89 -12.89 30.78
N ALA A 283 0.08 -12.40 31.72
CA ALA A 283 -0.80 -13.24 32.52
C ALA A 283 -1.93 -13.91 31.71
N SER A 284 -2.48 -13.23 30.69
CA SER A 284 -3.53 -13.80 29.83
C SER A 284 -2.99 -14.86 28.87
N LEU A 285 -1.78 -14.65 28.33
CA LEU A 285 -1.06 -15.62 27.50
C LEU A 285 -0.80 -16.94 28.24
N ARG A 286 -0.42 -16.86 29.53
CA ARG A 286 -0.20 -18.05 30.35
C ARG A 286 -1.47 -18.89 30.53
N LYS A 287 -2.64 -18.25 30.66
CA LYS A 287 -3.94 -18.96 30.75
C LYS A 287 -4.33 -19.62 29.43
N ALA A 288 -4.12 -18.94 28.30
CA ALA A 288 -4.38 -19.50 26.98
C ALA A 288 -3.50 -20.73 26.68
N ALA A 289 -2.22 -20.67 27.05
CA ALA A 289 -1.31 -21.81 26.89
C ALA A 289 -1.78 -23.06 27.68
N TRP A 290 -2.25 -22.87 28.91
CA TRP A 290 -2.78 -23.97 29.72
C TRP A 290 -4.06 -24.60 29.14
N LEU A 291 -4.94 -23.79 28.51
CA LEU A 291 -6.12 -24.31 27.83
C LEU A 291 -5.74 -25.17 26.61
N ILE A 292 -4.74 -24.76 25.84
CA ILE A 292 -4.25 -25.54 24.69
C ILE A 292 -3.67 -26.88 25.15
N VAL A 293 -2.87 -26.88 26.22
CA VAL A 293 -2.30 -28.10 26.79
C VAL A 293 -3.40 -29.04 27.29
N ALA A 294 -4.42 -28.52 27.98
CA ALA A 294 -5.55 -29.32 28.45
C ALA A 294 -6.37 -29.91 27.29
N LEU A 295 -6.59 -29.14 26.22
CA LEU A 295 -7.30 -29.60 25.03
C LEU A 295 -6.54 -30.72 24.31
N LEU A 296 -5.22 -30.57 24.16
CA LEU A 296 -4.36 -31.59 23.55
C LEU A 296 -4.33 -32.88 24.39
N ALA A 297 -4.30 -32.77 25.72
CA ALA A 297 -4.37 -33.93 26.60
C ALA A 297 -5.72 -34.67 26.48
N LEU A 298 -6.83 -33.94 26.36
CA LEU A 298 -8.16 -34.53 26.14
C LEU A 298 -8.26 -35.25 24.78
N ILE A 299 -7.72 -34.65 23.71
CA ILE A 299 -7.68 -35.28 22.39
C ILE A 299 -6.85 -36.57 22.45
N PHE A 300 -5.71 -36.54 23.13
CA PHE A 300 -4.85 -37.71 23.29
C PHE A 300 -5.54 -38.85 24.04
N LEU A 301 -6.25 -38.53 25.14
CA LEU A 301 -7.03 -39.53 25.90
C LEU A 301 -8.18 -40.12 25.08
N ALA A 302 -8.89 -39.30 24.29
CA ALA A 302 -9.98 -39.76 23.42
C ALA A 302 -9.49 -40.67 22.28
N LEU A 303 -8.26 -40.48 21.80
CA LEU A 303 -7.62 -41.36 20.82
C LEU A 303 -7.18 -42.69 21.43
N LEU A 304 -6.72 -42.68 22.68
CA LEU A 304 -6.36 -43.90 23.41
C LEU A 304 -7.58 -44.76 23.78
N SER A 305 -8.72 -44.16 24.09
CA SER A 305 -9.95 -44.90 24.43
C SER A 305 -10.67 -45.53 23.23
N LYS A 306 -10.23 -45.25 22.00
CA LYS A 306 -10.79 -45.81 20.75
C LYS A 306 -10.00 -47.02 20.22
N ARG A 307 -8.96 -47.46 20.92
CA ARG A 307 -8.24 -48.72 20.68
C ARG A 307 -8.67 -49.77 21.69
#